data_AF-A0A4D9DST1-F1
#
_entry.id   AF-A0A4D9DST1-F1
#
_cell.length_a   1.000
_cell.length_b   1.000
_cell.length_c   1.000
_cell.angle_alpha   90.00
_cell.angle_beta   90.00
_cell.angle_gamma   90.00
#
_symmetry.space_group_name_H-M   'P 1'
#
loop_
_entity.id
_entity.type
_entity.pdbx_description
1 polymer ?
#
loop_
_entity_poly.entity_id
_entity_poly.type
_entity_poly.pdbx_seq_one_letter_code
_entity_poly.pdbx_strand_id
1 'polypeptide(L)'
;MHSFQLLCSLLLCNALVVAAQRKLQKVPEQEEQEEEENVTRIRMPQTLSRGWGDEIEWVQTYEEALTRSRNSKKPLMVIHHLEECPYSQALKKAFGSSPEIQKMAQEDFIMLNLVHSSTDDNMAPDGHYVPRILFVDPSMTVRADLTGKYKNRMYAYEPEDISNCE
;
A
#
# COMPACT_ATOMS: atom_id res chain seq x y z
N MET A 1 74.57 33.15 -17.02
CA MET A 1 74.25 31.97 -16.16
C MET A 1 73.38 32.39 -14.97
N HIS A 2 72.17 32.93 -15.21
CA HIS A 2 71.27 33.40 -14.14
C HIS A 2 69.77 33.15 -14.43
N SER A 3 69.43 32.17 -15.28
CA SER A 3 68.02 31.84 -15.59
C SER A 3 67.58 30.45 -15.11
N PHE A 4 68.47 29.68 -14.48
CA PHE A 4 68.17 28.31 -13.99
C PHE A 4 67.91 28.22 -12.48
N GLN A 5 68.13 29.31 -11.72
CA GLN A 5 67.96 29.31 -10.25
C GLN A 5 66.58 29.79 -9.78
N LEU A 6 65.78 30.40 -10.66
CA LEU A 6 64.45 30.92 -10.35
C LEU A 6 63.30 29.93 -10.64
N LEU A 7 63.52 28.91 -11.47
CA LEU A 7 62.50 27.88 -11.76
C LEU A 7 62.45 26.78 -10.68
N CYS A 8 63.50 26.61 -9.88
CA CYS A 8 63.54 25.60 -8.81
C CYS A 8 62.82 26.04 -7.51
N SER A 9 62.63 27.36 -7.28
CA SER A 9 61.92 27.85 -6.09
C SER A 9 60.38 27.85 -6.26
N LEU A 10 59.88 27.96 -7.49
CA LEU A 10 58.43 27.93 -7.78
C LEU A 10 57.82 26.53 -7.74
N LEU A 11 58.62 25.47 -7.96
CA LEU A 11 58.13 24.08 -7.90
C LEU A 11 58.02 23.54 -6.47
N LEU A 12 58.77 24.07 -5.51
CA LEU A 12 58.69 23.65 -4.11
C LEU A 12 57.51 24.27 -3.34
N CYS A 13 56.99 25.43 -3.78
CA CYS A 13 55.79 26.02 -3.17
C CYS A 13 54.50 25.25 -3.50
N ASN A 14 54.37 24.67 -4.69
CA ASN A 14 53.13 23.96 -5.07
C ASN A 14 52.97 22.59 -4.39
N ALA A 15 54.06 21.90 -4.06
CA ALA A 15 53.98 20.60 -3.38
C ALA A 15 53.52 20.73 -1.92
N LEU A 16 53.97 21.79 -1.20
CA LEU A 16 53.58 22.04 0.19
C LEU A 16 52.10 22.49 0.30
N VAL A 17 51.60 23.29 -0.64
CA VAL A 17 50.19 23.72 -0.66
C VAL A 17 49.25 22.53 -0.93
N VAL A 18 49.59 21.63 -1.85
CA VAL A 18 48.78 20.44 -2.15
C VAL A 18 48.74 19.43 -0.99
N ALA A 19 49.84 19.28 -0.23
CA ALA A 19 49.89 18.37 0.92
C ALA A 19 49.09 18.90 2.13
N ALA A 20 49.03 20.23 2.33
CA ALA A 20 48.27 20.84 3.43
C ALA A 20 46.75 20.77 3.24
N GLN A 21 46.25 20.74 2.00
CA GLN A 21 44.80 20.65 1.73
C GLN A 21 44.22 19.23 1.87
N ARG A 22 45.05 18.17 1.87
CA ARG A 22 44.57 16.79 2.07
C ARG A 22 44.35 16.40 3.54
N LYS A 23 44.87 17.18 4.51
CA LYS A 23 44.82 16.85 5.95
C LYS A 23 43.63 17.44 6.73
N LEU A 24 42.72 18.17 6.07
CA LEU A 24 41.50 18.71 6.71
C LEU A 24 40.20 17.99 6.28
N GLN A 25 40.31 16.90 5.52
CA GLN A 25 39.19 16.01 5.20
C GLN A 25 39.52 14.59 5.67
N LYS A 26 39.77 14.46 6.98
CA LYS A 26 39.77 13.17 7.67
C LYS A 26 38.67 13.22 8.71
N VAL A 27 37.46 12.92 8.27
CA VAL A 27 36.30 12.67 9.14
C VAL A 27 36.44 11.23 9.67
N PRO A 28 36.10 10.95 10.93
CA PRO A 28 36.43 9.69 11.61
C PRO A 28 35.63 8.51 11.04
N GLU A 29 36.30 7.37 10.84
CA GLU A 29 35.66 6.05 10.83
C GLU A 29 35.12 5.79 12.23
N GLN A 30 33.81 5.96 12.42
CA GLN A 30 32.96 5.23 13.38
C GLN A 30 31.52 5.75 13.27
N GLU A 31 30.55 4.82 13.32
CA GLU A 31 29.09 4.99 13.24
C GLU A 31 28.46 4.96 11.83
N GLU A 32 28.70 3.89 11.06
CA GLU A 32 27.69 3.39 10.11
C GLU A 32 26.73 2.44 10.85
N GLN A 33 25.96 2.99 11.78
CA GLN A 33 24.76 2.37 12.33
C GLN A 33 23.68 3.44 12.41
N GLU A 34 22.57 3.17 11.73
CA GLU A 34 21.25 3.80 11.95
C GLU A 34 21.09 5.28 11.58
N GLU A 35 21.17 5.66 10.29
CA GLU A 35 20.46 6.85 9.79
C GLU A 35 20.35 6.87 8.25
N GLU A 36 19.63 5.90 7.66
CA GLU A 36 19.09 6.05 6.29
C GLU A 36 17.67 5.46 6.17
N GLU A 37 16.84 5.62 7.21
CA GLU A 37 15.37 5.51 7.11
C GLU A 37 14.72 6.90 7.19
N ASN A 38 15.15 7.82 6.34
CA ASN A 38 14.29 8.93 5.93
C ASN A 38 14.63 9.39 4.52
N VAL A 39 14.73 8.44 3.59
CA VAL A 39 14.22 8.73 2.25
C VAL A 39 12.73 8.94 2.48
N THR A 40 12.31 10.20 2.50
CA THR A 40 10.92 10.60 2.41
C THR A 40 10.31 9.74 1.32
N ARG A 41 9.56 8.69 1.72
CA ARG A 41 8.70 7.96 0.79
C ARG A 41 7.88 9.07 0.15
N ILE A 42 8.16 9.36 -1.11
CA ILE A 42 7.26 10.15 -1.93
C ILE A 42 6.01 9.28 -1.94
N ARG A 43 5.10 9.55 -1.00
CA ARG A 43 3.82 8.86 -0.90
C ARG A 43 3.09 9.33 -2.14
N MET A 44 3.17 8.53 -3.20
CA MET A 44 2.34 8.75 -4.37
C MET A 44 0.90 8.94 -3.86
N PRO A 45 0.12 9.86 -4.44
CA PRO A 45 -1.27 10.05 -4.04
C PRO A 45 -1.95 8.68 -3.97
N GLN A 46 -2.45 8.32 -2.79
CA GLN A 46 -3.12 7.04 -2.60
C GLN A 46 -4.37 7.04 -3.49
N THR A 47 -4.41 6.16 -4.48
CA THR A 47 -5.59 5.95 -5.29
C THR A 47 -6.67 5.31 -4.41
N LEU A 48 -7.95 5.60 -4.67
CA LEU A 48 -9.04 4.97 -3.91
C LEU A 48 -9.03 3.44 -4.06
N SER A 49 -8.52 2.93 -5.18
CA SER A 49 -8.36 1.50 -5.45
C SER A 49 -7.35 0.81 -4.52
N ARG A 50 -6.28 1.52 -4.12
CA ARG A 50 -5.18 0.98 -3.30
C ARG A 50 -4.57 -0.32 -3.84
N GLY A 51 -4.69 -0.58 -5.13
CA GLY A 51 -4.24 -1.79 -5.83
C GLY A 51 -5.26 -2.95 -5.88
N TRP A 52 -6.51 -2.75 -5.47
CA TRP A 52 -7.58 -3.74 -5.63
C TRP A 52 -8.20 -3.77 -7.04
N GLY A 53 -7.84 -2.82 -7.90
CA GLY A 53 -8.37 -2.72 -9.27
C GLY A 53 -8.57 -1.26 -9.65
N ASP A 54 -7.70 -0.74 -10.50
CA ASP A 54 -7.66 0.70 -10.81
C ASP A 54 -8.77 1.14 -11.78
N GLU A 55 -9.36 0.18 -12.50
CA GLU A 55 -10.49 0.41 -13.43
C GLU A 55 -11.86 0.38 -12.73
N ILE A 56 -11.91 -0.09 -11.47
CA ILE A 56 -13.13 -0.13 -10.67
C ILE A 56 -13.46 1.29 -10.16
N GLU A 57 -14.74 1.68 -10.24
CA GLU A 57 -15.23 2.89 -9.60
C GLU A 57 -15.40 2.68 -8.09
N TRP A 58 -14.41 3.14 -7.31
CA TRP A 58 -14.42 3.01 -5.85
C TRP A 58 -15.16 4.17 -5.18
N VAL A 59 -16.07 3.83 -4.26
CA VAL A 59 -16.73 4.80 -3.40
C VAL A 59 -15.84 5.15 -2.21
N GLN A 60 -15.89 6.39 -1.74
CA GLN A 60 -15.02 6.87 -0.67
C GLN A 60 -15.55 6.56 0.73
N THR A 61 -16.87 6.62 0.94
CA THR A 61 -17.50 6.46 2.27
C THR A 61 -18.60 5.40 2.26
N TYR A 62 -18.86 4.81 3.43
CA TYR A 62 -19.91 3.82 3.59
C TYR A 62 -21.32 4.39 3.35
N GLU A 63 -21.59 5.60 3.82
CA GLU A 63 -22.88 6.28 3.63
C GLU A 63 -23.19 6.56 2.15
N GLU A 64 -22.19 7.01 1.40
CA GLU A 64 -22.29 7.19 -0.04
C GLU A 64 -22.55 5.84 -0.73
N ALA A 65 -21.83 4.79 -0.32
CA ALA A 65 -21.96 3.46 -0.89
C ALA A 65 -23.35 2.87 -0.65
N LEU A 66 -23.91 3.03 0.55
CA LEU A 66 -25.29 2.64 0.87
C LEU A 66 -26.32 3.42 0.03
N THR A 67 -26.10 4.73 -0.13
CA THR A 67 -26.99 5.57 -0.94
C THR A 67 -26.98 5.14 -2.41
N ARG A 68 -25.79 4.92 -2.98
CA ARG A 68 -25.61 4.43 -4.35
C ARG A 68 -26.19 3.03 -4.54
N SER A 69 -25.97 2.13 -3.58
CA SER A 69 -26.49 0.75 -3.59
C SER A 69 -28.02 0.75 -3.66
N ARG A 70 -28.68 1.49 -2.77
CA ARG A 70 -30.15 1.63 -2.78
C ARG A 70 -30.68 2.22 -4.09
N ASN A 71 -30.04 3.27 -4.61
CA ASN A 71 -30.51 3.98 -5.81
C ASN A 71 -30.32 3.15 -7.09
N SER A 72 -29.20 2.45 -7.21
CA SER A 72 -28.86 1.61 -8.38
C SER A 72 -29.40 0.18 -8.29
N LYS A 73 -29.89 -0.23 -7.10
CA LYS A 73 -30.27 -1.61 -6.77
C LYS A 73 -29.14 -2.61 -6.94
N LYS A 74 -27.88 -2.16 -6.84
CA LYS A 74 -26.70 -3.01 -6.84
C LYS A 74 -26.26 -3.33 -5.41
N PRO A 75 -25.91 -4.57 -5.08
CA PRO A 75 -25.32 -4.89 -3.78
C PRO A 75 -24.00 -4.14 -3.57
N LEU A 76 -23.67 -3.88 -2.31
CA LEU A 76 -22.42 -3.26 -1.90
C LEU A 76 -21.44 -4.33 -1.41
N MET A 77 -20.23 -4.32 -1.96
CA MET A 77 -19.11 -5.15 -1.51
C MET A 77 -18.12 -4.29 -0.72
N VAL A 78 -17.89 -4.64 0.54
CA VAL A 78 -17.00 -3.91 1.46
C VAL A 78 -15.78 -4.74 1.80
N ILE A 79 -14.61 -4.26 1.40
CA ILE A 79 -13.33 -4.92 1.64
C ILE A 79 -12.59 -4.20 2.79
N HIS A 80 -12.47 -4.86 3.93
CA HIS A 80 -11.66 -4.39 5.05
C HIS A 80 -10.26 -4.97 4.92
N HIS A 81 -9.25 -4.11 4.89
CA HIS A 81 -7.85 -4.53 4.74
C HIS A 81 -6.89 -3.63 5.51
N LEU A 82 -5.63 -4.06 5.59
CA LEU A 82 -4.50 -3.24 6.05
C LEU A 82 -3.41 -3.26 4.98
N GLU A 83 -2.78 -2.11 4.75
CA GLU A 83 -1.70 -1.98 3.77
C GLU A 83 -0.48 -2.82 4.16
N GLU A 84 -0.18 -2.89 5.46
CA GLU A 84 0.96 -3.62 6.04
C GLU A 84 0.53 -4.98 6.62
N CYS A 85 -0.29 -5.72 5.87
CA CYS A 85 -0.70 -7.09 6.24
C CYS A 85 -0.40 -8.06 5.08
N PRO A 86 0.45 -9.10 5.28
CA PRO A 86 0.79 -10.06 4.23
C PRO A 86 -0.43 -10.74 3.61
N TYR A 87 -1.42 -11.12 4.43
CA TYR A 87 -2.66 -11.76 3.95
C TYR A 87 -3.49 -10.80 3.09
N SER A 88 -3.60 -9.53 3.49
CA SER A 88 -4.32 -8.51 2.71
C SER A 88 -3.63 -8.23 1.38
N GLN A 89 -2.30 -8.15 1.36
CA GLN A 89 -1.51 -7.95 0.14
C GLN A 89 -1.65 -9.13 -0.82
N ALA A 90 -1.61 -10.37 -0.31
CA ALA A 90 -1.76 -11.56 -1.12
C ALA A 90 -3.15 -11.63 -1.77
N LEU A 91 -4.21 -11.43 -0.98
CA LEU A 91 -5.58 -11.43 -1.49
C LEU A 91 -5.80 -10.30 -2.51
N LYS A 92 -5.32 -9.09 -2.21
CA LYS A 92 -5.38 -7.95 -3.12
C LYS A 92 -4.74 -8.24 -4.47
N LYS A 93 -3.56 -8.87 -4.48
CA LYS A 93 -2.89 -9.26 -5.72
C LYS A 93 -3.73 -10.26 -6.52
N ALA A 94 -4.29 -11.28 -5.87
CA ALA A 94 -5.15 -12.26 -6.54
C ALA A 94 -6.43 -11.62 -7.09
N PHE A 95 -7.08 -10.76 -6.32
CA PHE A 95 -8.28 -10.02 -6.70
C PHE A 95 -8.03 -9.10 -7.91
N GLY A 96 -6.93 -8.33 -7.88
CA GLY A 96 -6.53 -7.44 -8.98
C GLY A 96 -6.11 -8.19 -10.24
N SER A 97 -5.66 -9.44 -10.13
CA SER A 97 -5.19 -10.24 -11.26
C SER A 97 -6.29 -11.08 -11.92
N SER A 98 -7.48 -11.18 -11.33
CA SER A 98 -8.60 -11.98 -11.85
C SER A 98 -9.54 -11.12 -12.72
N PRO A 99 -9.55 -11.31 -14.05
CA PRO A 99 -10.37 -10.48 -14.94
C PRO A 99 -11.88 -10.66 -14.68
N GLU A 100 -12.30 -11.86 -14.27
CA GLU A 100 -13.69 -12.17 -13.96
C GLU A 100 -14.18 -11.39 -12.74
N ILE A 101 -13.38 -11.37 -11.67
CA ILE A 101 -13.71 -10.61 -10.45
C ILE A 101 -13.68 -9.12 -10.73
N GLN A 102 -12.70 -8.63 -11.50
CA GLN A 102 -12.65 -7.21 -11.89
C GLN A 102 -13.90 -6.80 -12.66
N LYS A 103 -14.33 -7.63 -13.61
CA LYS A 103 -15.55 -7.39 -14.38
C LYS A 103 -16.80 -7.38 -13.49
N MET A 104 -16.96 -8.38 -12.64
CA MET A 104 -18.08 -8.47 -11.70
C MET A 104 -18.09 -7.26 -10.75
N ALA A 105 -16.94 -6.85 -10.23
CA ALA A 105 -16.81 -5.69 -9.35
C ALA A 105 -17.21 -4.37 -10.04
N GLN A 106 -16.93 -4.23 -11.35
CA GLN A 106 -17.33 -3.05 -12.13
C GLN A 106 -18.82 -3.06 -12.49
N GLU A 107 -19.33 -4.21 -12.91
CA GLU A 107 -20.66 -4.32 -13.52
C GLU A 107 -21.77 -4.55 -12.50
N ASP A 108 -21.53 -5.33 -11.45
CA ASP A 108 -22.60 -5.86 -10.59
C ASP A 108 -22.63 -5.25 -9.18
N PHE A 109 -21.52 -4.64 -8.73
CA PHE A 109 -21.39 -4.16 -7.34
C PHE A 109 -21.14 -2.66 -7.24
N ILE A 110 -21.53 -2.11 -6.08
CA ILE A 110 -20.93 -0.88 -5.55
C ILE A 110 -19.71 -1.29 -4.72
N MET A 111 -18.55 -0.73 -5.03
CA MET A 111 -17.28 -1.18 -4.45
C MET A 111 -16.75 -0.18 -3.42
N LEU A 112 -16.44 -0.68 -2.22
CA LEU A 112 -15.81 0.09 -1.14
C LEU A 112 -14.68 -0.71 -0.53
N ASN A 113 -13.52 -0.07 -0.34
CA ASN A 113 -12.45 -0.64 0.49
C ASN A 113 -12.10 0.32 1.63
N LEU A 114 -11.94 -0.25 2.82
CA LEU A 114 -11.64 0.45 4.04
C LEU A 114 -10.30 -0.06 4.58
N VAL A 115 -9.37 0.88 4.78
CA VAL A 115 -8.14 0.60 5.52
C VAL A 115 -8.49 0.73 6.99
N HIS A 116 -8.24 -0.32 7.78
CA HIS A 116 -8.66 -0.48 9.18
C HIS A 116 -10.13 -0.89 9.35
N SER A 117 -10.42 -1.61 10.44
CA SER A 117 -11.79 -2.06 10.73
C SER A 117 -12.66 -0.88 11.14
N SER A 118 -13.89 -0.80 10.62
CA SER A 118 -14.90 0.11 11.14
C SER A 118 -15.12 -0.11 12.64
N THR A 119 -15.44 0.96 13.37
CA THR A 119 -15.88 0.88 14.78
C THR A 119 -17.31 0.37 14.93
N ASP A 120 -18.01 0.13 13.82
CA ASP A 120 -19.36 -0.43 13.81
C ASP A 120 -19.30 -1.95 13.94
N ASP A 121 -19.82 -2.48 15.05
CA ASP A 121 -19.89 -3.91 15.34
C ASP A 121 -20.74 -4.68 14.31
N ASN A 122 -21.70 -4.02 13.66
CA ASN A 122 -22.51 -4.65 12.60
C ASN A 122 -21.66 -5.00 11.36
N MET A 123 -20.50 -4.36 11.22
CA MET A 123 -19.53 -4.57 10.13
C MET A 123 -18.36 -5.47 10.57
N ALA A 124 -18.45 -6.08 11.75
CA ALA A 124 -17.47 -7.02 12.30
C ALA A 124 -18.16 -8.15 13.12
N PRO A 125 -19.15 -8.87 12.55
CA PRO A 125 -19.98 -9.84 13.28
C PRO A 125 -19.19 -11.00 13.92
N ASP A 126 -18.00 -11.33 13.42
CA ASP A 126 -17.10 -12.35 13.96
C ASP A 126 -15.69 -11.81 14.30
N GLY A 127 -15.59 -10.49 14.48
CA GLY A 127 -14.38 -9.79 14.89
C GLY A 127 -13.70 -8.95 13.81
N HIS A 128 -12.59 -8.32 14.19
CA HIS A 128 -11.92 -7.27 13.42
C HIS A 128 -10.67 -7.75 12.65
N TYR A 129 -10.59 -9.03 12.30
CA TYR A 129 -9.45 -9.55 11.51
C TYR A 129 -9.47 -9.01 10.08
N VAL A 130 -8.31 -9.03 9.41
CA VAL A 130 -8.15 -8.65 8.01
C VAL A 130 -7.36 -9.72 7.22
N PRO A 131 -7.57 -9.87 5.90
CA PRO A 131 -8.62 -9.21 5.12
C PRO A 131 -10.02 -9.80 5.39
N ARG A 132 -11.06 -8.97 5.21
CA ARG A 132 -12.46 -9.37 5.35
C ARG A 132 -13.31 -8.77 4.24
N ILE A 133 -14.20 -9.57 3.66
CA ILE A 133 -15.13 -9.11 2.62
C ILE A 133 -16.56 -9.32 3.11
N LEU A 134 -17.34 -8.24 3.17
CA LEU A 134 -18.75 -8.26 3.53
C LEU A 134 -19.61 -7.79 2.36
N PHE A 135 -20.81 -8.36 2.27
CA PHE A 135 -21.81 -7.97 1.30
C PHE A 135 -22.99 -7.32 2.00
N VAL A 136 -23.47 -6.20 1.44
CA VAL A 136 -24.64 -5.49 1.93
C VAL A 136 -25.67 -5.42 0.82
N ASP A 137 -26.87 -5.86 1.13
CA ASP A 137 -28.01 -5.84 0.21
C ASP A 137 -28.52 -4.40 0.00
N PRO A 138 -29.12 -4.06 -1.15
CA PRO A 138 -29.74 -2.74 -1.37
C PRO A 138 -30.79 -2.33 -0.32
N SER A 139 -31.33 -3.28 0.44
CA SER A 139 -32.14 -3.05 1.64
C SER A 139 -31.39 -2.52 2.86
N MET A 140 -30.08 -2.26 2.75
CA MET A 140 -29.16 -1.86 3.83
C MET A 140 -28.95 -2.96 4.88
N THR A 141 -29.15 -4.22 4.50
CA THR A 141 -28.94 -5.37 5.39
C THR A 141 -27.61 -6.05 5.07
N VAL A 142 -26.76 -6.23 6.08
CA VAL A 142 -25.53 -7.02 5.94
C VAL A 142 -25.90 -8.48 5.73
N ARG A 143 -25.37 -9.10 4.68
CA ARG A 143 -25.60 -10.51 4.32
C ARG A 143 -24.69 -11.42 5.13
N ALA A 144 -24.97 -11.51 6.43
CA ALA A 144 -24.23 -12.35 7.37
C ALA A 144 -24.32 -13.86 7.04
N ASP A 145 -25.29 -14.26 6.22
CA ASP A 145 -25.48 -15.61 5.68
C ASP A 145 -24.47 -15.99 4.58
N LEU A 146 -23.82 -15.01 3.95
CA LEU A 146 -22.80 -15.24 2.94
C LEU A 146 -21.41 -15.37 3.60
N THR A 147 -21.10 -16.60 4.05
CA THR A 147 -19.83 -16.94 4.69
C THR A 147 -18.89 -17.70 3.77
N GLY A 148 -17.60 -17.43 3.86
CA GLY A 148 -16.53 -18.18 3.22
C GLY A 148 -16.23 -19.53 3.89
N LYS A 149 -15.07 -20.10 3.53
CA LYS A 149 -14.67 -21.47 3.89
C LYS A 149 -14.28 -21.66 5.36
N TYR A 150 -13.76 -20.61 6.01
CA TYR A 150 -13.12 -20.73 7.32
C TYR A 150 -14.13 -20.48 8.45
N LYS A 151 -14.51 -21.53 9.19
CA LYS A 151 -15.51 -21.41 10.28
C LYS A 151 -15.12 -20.47 11.42
N ASN A 152 -13.82 -20.30 11.67
CA ASN A 152 -13.30 -19.40 12.70
C ASN A 152 -13.12 -17.95 12.21
N ARG A 153 -13.24 -17.72 10.90
CA ARG A 153 -13.07 -16.43 10.22
C ARG A 153 -14.02 -16.42 9.01
N MET A 154 -15.31 -16.28 9.28
CA MET A 154 -16.40 -16.56 8.35
C MET A 154 -16.39 -15.67 7.11
N TYR A 155 -15.71 -14.53 7.14
CA TYR A 155 -15.65 -13.57 6.04
C TYR A 155 -14.21 -13.33 5.56
N ALA A 156 -13.26 -14.19 5.98
CA ALA A 156 -11.91 -14.22 5.44
C ALA A 156 -11.88 -15.00 4.12
N TYR A 157 -11.02 -14.55 3.22
CA TYR A 157 -10.72 -15.19 1.95
C TYR A 157 -9.21 -15.21 1.76
N GLU A 158 -8.69 -16.32 1.26
CA GLU A 158 -7.28 -16.49 0.89
C GLU A 158 -7.17 -16.44 -0.65
N PRO A 159 -5.97 -16.15 -1.21
CA PRO A 159 -5.78 -16.09 -2.66
C PRO A 159 -6.28 -17.31 -3.43
N GLU A 160 -6.16 -18.50 -2.82
CA GLU A 160 -6.57 -19.78 -3.39
C GLU A 160 -8.10 -19.91 -3.49
N ASP A 161 -8.85 -19.15 -2.68
CA ASP A 161 -10.31 -19.14 -2.72
C ASP A 161 -10.85 -18.35 -3.93
N ILE A 162 -10.03 -17.49 -4.55
CA ILE A 162 -10.38 -16.73 -5.78
C ILE A 162 -10.30 -17.62 -7.03
N SER A 163 -9.36 -18.56 -7.06
CA SER A 163 -9.12 -19.39 -8.24
C SER A 163 -10.06 -20.59 -8.38
N ASN A 164 -10.84 -20.91 -7.34
CA ASN A 164 -11.63 -22.14 -7.26
C ASN A 164 -13.14 -21.92 -7.49
N CYS A 165 -13.53 -20.87 -8.21
CA CYS A 165 -14.91 -20.71 -8.69
C CYS A 165 -15.16 -21.66 -9.87
N GLU A 166 -15.31 -22.96 -9.58
CA GLU A 166 -15.87 -23.96 -10.52
C GLU A 166 -17.29 -24.36 -10.11
#